data_AF-A0A929V168-F1
#
_entry.id   AF-A0A929V168-F1
#
_cell.length_a   1.000
_cell.length_b   1.000
_cell.length_c   1.000
_cell.angle_alpha   90.00
_cell.angle_beta   90.00
_cell.angle_gamma   90.00
#
_symmetry.space_group_name_H-M   'P 1'
#
loop_
_entity.id
_entity.type
_entity.pdbx_description
1 polymer ?
#
loop_
_entity_poly.entity_id
_entity_poly.type
_entity_poly.pdbx_seq_one_letter_code
_entity_poly.pdbx_strand_id
1 'polypeptide(L)'
;MLSADLSDKLLMTTNTLNSKWRDVVKLTCQDGCIPAIQVRRLIQDIRDVNSYLYDLEVYIGELQCRSVHSTNIVVGTDIHNDAKRIASALDKFYDFVKKYVCVTDGDIELEKLTSEIDSITVGLMYAGEYLTRGDLQAALETLSDTQNPVLES
;
A
#
# COMPACT_ATOMS: atom_id res chain seq x y z
N MET A 1 22.99 -4.55 10.40
CA MET A 1 22.64 -3.12 10.30
C MET A 1 21.76 -2.99 9.06
N LEU A 2 20.60 -2.35 9.18
CA LEU A 2 19.75 -2.09 8.02
C LEU A 2 20.49 -1.15 7.06
N SER A 3 20.42 -1.45 5.75
CA SER A 3 20.98 -0.58 4.73
C SER A 3 20.14 0.70 4.65
N ALA A 4 20.77 1.87 4.57
CA ALA A 4 20.07 3.13 4.31
C ALA A 4 19.24 3.06 3.01
N ASP A 5 19.76 2.37 2.00
CA ASP A 5 19.07 2.13 0.73
C ASP A 5 17.76 1.35 0.90
N LEU A 6 17.70 0.40 1.84
CA LEU A 6 16.47 -0.34 2.13
C LEU A 6 15.41 0.56 2.74
N SER A 7 15.78 1.33 3.78
CA SER A 7 14.83 2.23 4.44
C SER A 7 14.32 3.31 3.49
N ASP A 8 15.19 3.83 2.61
CA ASP A 8 14.81 4.86 1.63
C ASP A 8 13.87 4.31 0.56
N LYS A 9 14.12 3.09 0.05
CA LYS A 9 13.21 2.42 -0.88
C LYS A 9 11.87 2.08 -0.24
N LEU A 10 11.85 1.58 1.00
CA LEU A 10 10.60 1.33 1.74
C LEU A 10 9.79 2.61 1.92
N LEU A 11 10.45 3.71 2.28
CA LEU A 11 9.80 5.02 2.40
C LEU A 11 9.22 5.48 1.07
N MET A 12 10.00 5.40 -0.01
CA MET A 12 9.54 5.82 -1.33
C MET A 12 8.34 4.98 -1.80
N THR A 13 8.42 3.65 -1.68
CA THR A 13 7.31 2.75 -2.04
C THR A 13 6.05 3.03 -1.22
N THR A 14 6.18 3.28 0.08
CA THR A 14 5.05 3.60 0.96
C THR A 14 4.42 4.96 0.62
N ASN A 15 5.24 5.97 0.32
CA ASN A 15 4.77 7.28 -0.14
C ASN A 15 4.01 7.17 -1.47
N THR A 16 4.51 6.37 -2.41
CA THR A 16 3.81 6.09 -3.68
C THR A 16 2.46 5.42 -3.43
N LEU A 17 2.41 4.42 -2.54
CA LEU A 17 1.17 3.76 -2.14
C LEU A 17 0.16 4.76 -1.55
N ASN A 18 0.59 5.59 -0.59
CA ASN A 18 -0.27 6.60 0.04
C ASN A 18 -0.78 7.63 -0.99
N SER A 19 0.08 8.09 -1.91
CA SER A 19 -0.33 9.01 -2.97
C SER A 19 -1.43 8.41 -3.84
N LYS A 20 -1.25 7.18 -4.34
CA LYS A 20 -2.26 6.51 -5.18
C LYS A 20 -3.54 6.24 -4.42
N TRP A 21 -3.44 5.83 -3.15
CA TRP A 21 -4.61 5.66 -2.29
C TRP A 21 -5.41 6.96 -2.14
N ARG A 22 -4.74 8.10 -1.99
CA ARG A 22 -5.42 9.41 -1.95
C ARG A 22 -6.13 9.73 -3.27
N ASP A 23 -5.55 9.36 -4.40
CA ASP A 23 -6.19 9.53 -5.72
C ASP A 23 -7.46 8.66 -5.81
N VAL A 24 -7.41 7.41 -5.35
CA VAL A 24 -8.58 6.52 -5.25
C VAL A 24 -9.69 7.12 -4.38
N VAL A 25 -9.34 7.63 -3.19
CA VAL A 25 -10.32 8.26 -2.29
C VAL A 25 -10.94 9.49 -2.96
N LYS A 26 -10.12 10.31 -3.63
CA LYS A 26 -10.58 11.51 -4.32
C LYS A 26 -11.59 11.16 -5.42
N LEU A 27 -11.24 10.23 -6.32
CA LEU A 27 -12.13 9.78 -7.39
C LEU A 27 -13.44 9.20 -6.82
N THR A 28 -13.33 8.31 -5.84
CA THR A 28 -14.50 7.66 -5.22
C THR A 28 -15.44 8.68 -4.57
N CYS A 29 -14.91 9.72 -3.93
CA CYS A 29 -15.70 10.71 -3.21
C CYS A 29 -16.19 11.88 -4.07
N GLN A 30 -15.48 12.23 -5.15
CA GLN A 30 -15.83 13.34 -6.04
C GLN A 30 -16.76 12.89 -7.17
N ASP A 31 -16.47 11.73 -7.76
CA ASP A 31 -17.13 11.27 -8.97
C ASP A 31 -18.11 10.13 -8.69
N GLY A 32 -18.07 9.55 -7.48
CA GLY A 32 -18.94 8.48 -7.05
C GLY A 32 -20.32 8.97 -6.59
N CYS A 33 -21.38 8.41 -7.17
CA CYS A 33 -22.72 8.52 -6.61
C CYS A 33 -22.89 7.49 -5.48
N ILE A 34 -22.84 7.95 -4.24
CA ILE A 34 -22.87 7.12 -3.03
C ILE A 34 -24.25 7.23 -2.35
N PRO A 35 -24.97 6.11 -2.12
CA PRO A 35 -26.20 6.12 -1.35
C PRO A 35 -25.97 6.66 0.06
N ALA A 36 -26.81 7.58 0.52
CA ALA A 36 -26.65 8.22 1.84
C ALA A 36 -26.54 7.22 3.01
N ILE A 37 -27.24 6.09 2.93
CA ILE A 37 -27.20 5.02 3.93
C ILE A 37 -25.83 4.31 4.01
N GLN A 38 -25.04 4.36 2.94
CA GLN A 38 -23.75 3.70 2.83
C GLN A 38 -22.55 4.62 3.16
N VAL A 39 -22.76 5.94 3.28
CA VAL A 39 -21.68 6.91 3.54
C VAL A 39 -20.91 6.58 4.82
N ARG A 40 -21.59 6.16 5.89
CA ARG A 40 -20.92 5.77 7.14
C ARG A 40 -19.99 4.57 6.93
N ARG A 41 -20.39 3.61 6.09
CA ARG A 41 -19.59 2.42 5.81
C ARG A 41 -18.37 2.79 4.97
N LEU A 42 -18.55 3.59 3.91
CA LEU A 42 -17.45 4.12 3.09
C LEU A 42 -16.39 4.83 3.95
N ILE A 43 -16.82 5.72 4.85
CA ILE A 43 -15.91 6.43 5.76
C ILE A 43 -15.14 5.46 6.65
N GLN A 44 -15.77 4.38 7.11
CA GLN A 44 -15.10 3.37 7.93
C GLN A 44 -14.04 2.63 7.11
N ASP A 45 -14.39 2.16 5.91
CA ASP A 45 -13.45 1.42 5.06
C ASP A 45 -12.24 2.31 4.67
N ILE A 46 -12.46 3.61 4.39
CA ILE A 46 -11.37 4.58 4.17
C ILE A 46 -10.48 4.75 5.41
N ARG A 47 -11.09 4.83 6.60
CA ARG A 47 -10.36 4.97 7.86
C ARG A 47 -9.50 3.75 8.16
N ASP A 48 -9.99 2.56 7.88
CA ASP A 48 -9.26 1.32 8.11
C ASP A 48 -7.98 1.29 7.25
N VAL A 49 -8.08 1.61 5.95
CA VAL A 49 -6.90 1.70 5.06
C VAL A 49 -5.93 2.79 5.54
N ASN A 50 -6.43 3.98 5.88
CA ASN A 50 -5.60 5.09 6.37
C ASN A 50 -4.84 4.74 7.65
N SER A 51 -5.48 3.99 8.57
CA SER A 51 -4.83 3.58 9.82
C SER A 51 -3.65 2.66 9.55
N TYR A 52 -3.82 1.65 8.70
CA TYR A 52 -2.75 0.71 8.39
C TYR A 52 -1.60 1.35 7.60
N LEU A 53 -1.92 2.27 6.67
CA LEU A 53 -0.89 3.05 5.97
C LEU A 53 -0.10 3.93 6.94
N TYR A 54 -0.78 4.58 7.88
CA TYR A 54 -0.12 5.41 8.88
C TYR A 54 0.81 4.60 9.79
N ASP A 55 0.36 3.43 10.25
CA ASP A 55 1.18 2.53 11.07
C ASP A 55 2.47 2.11 10.33
N LEU A 56 2.36 1.77 9.04
CA LEU A 56 3.50 1.43 8.18
C LEU A 56 4.46 2.62 7.98
N GLU A 57 3.94 3.82 7.73
CA GLU A 57 4.74 5.04 7.59
C GLU A 57 5.53 5.37 8.87
N VAL A 58 4.87 5.27 10.02
CA VAL A 58 5.50 5.49 11.33
C VAL A 58 6.61 4.46 11.54
N TYR A 59 6.33 3.19 11.29
CA TYR A 59 7.33 2.13 11.43
C TYR A 59 8.57 2.39 10.56
N ILE A 60 8.39 2.71 9.28
CA ILE A 60 9.51 3.00 8.36
C ILE A 60 10.29 4.25 8.82
N GLY A 61 9.61 5.29 9.28
CA GLY A 61 10.24 6.47 9.86
C GLY A 61 11.11 6.14 11.08
N GLU A 62 10.63 5.26 11.95
CA GLU A 62 11.42 4.77 13.09
C GLU A 62 12.64 3.96 12.65
N LEU A 63 12.52 3.16 11.60
CA LEU A 63 13.66 2.42 11.02
C LEU A 63 14.77 3.35 10.52
N GLN A 64 14.41 4.48 9.87
CA GLN A 64 15.38 5.48 9.43
C GLN A 64 16.10 6.15 10.61
N CYS A 65 15.37 6.46 11.69
CA CYS A 65 15.96 7.12 12.86
C CYS A 65 16.74 6.19 13.80
N ARG A 66 16.40 4.88 13.85
CA ARG A 66 16.90 3.93 14.86
C ARG A 66 17.52 2.66 14.27
N SER A 67 18.08 2.73 13.05
CA SER A 67 18.56 1.61 12.20
C SER A 67 19.48 0.55 12.86
N VAL A 68 19.96 0.82 14.08
CA VAL A 68 20.89 -0.01 14.85
C VAL A 68 20.21 -1.17 15.59
N HIS A 69 18.88 -1.20 15.77
CA HIS A 69 18.22 -2.14 16.69
C HIS A 69 17.34 -3.24 16.06
N SER A 70 17.04 -3.16 14.77
CA SER A 70 16.16 -4.15 14.10
C SER A 70 16.92 -5.05 13.15
N THR A 71 16.66 -6.36 13.23
CA THR A 71 17.22 -7.34 12.28
C THR A 71 16.40 -7.35 10.99
N ASN A 72 17.00 -7.72 9.85
CA ASN A 72 16.28 -7.85 8.58
C ASN A 72 15.09 -8.81 8.69
N ILE A 73 15.18 -9.84 9.55
CA ILE A 73 14.09 -10.81 9.78
C ILE A 73 12.87 -10.13 10.42
N VAL A 74 13.11 -9.33 11.47
CA VAL A 74 12.04 -8.58 12.15
C VAL A 74 11.43 -7.57 11.19
N VAL A 75 12.26 -6.80 10.49
CA VAL A 75 11.79 -5.84 9.48
C VAL A 75 10.98 -6.51 8.38
N GLY A 76 11.46 -7.64 7.85
CA GLY A 76 10.75 -8.37 6.83
C GLY A 76 9.38 -8.86 7.29
N THR A 77 9.29 -9.37 8.52
CA THR A 77 8.04 -9.84 9.11
C THR A 77 7.03 -8.72 9.28
N ASP A 78 7.46 -7.57 9.80
CA ASP A 78 6.58 -6.42 10.03
C ASP A 78 6.06 -5.84 8.70
N ILE A 79 6.96 -5.60 7.74
CA ILE A 79 6.59 -5.11 6.40
C ILE A 79 5.60 -6.05 5.71
N HIS A 80 5.85 -7.36 5.74
CA HIS A 80 4.94 -8.34 5.13
C HIS A 80 3.54 -8.29 5.79
N ASN A 81 3.49 -8.28 7.12
CA ASN A 81 2.23 -8.29 7.85
C ASN A 81 1.43 -7.02 7.64
N ASP A 82 2.08 -5.85 7.62
CA ASP A 82 1.41 -4.58 7.41
C ASP A 82 0.91 -4.44 5.97
N ALA A 83 1.73 -4.81 4.98
CA ALA A 83 1.31 -4.86 3.58
C ALA A 83 0.08 -5.77 3.39
N LYS A 84 0.06 -6.93 4.04
CA LYS A 84 -1.08 -7.85 4.01
C LYS A 84 -2.34 -7.27 4.64
N ARG A 85 -2.22 -6.52 5.74
CA ARG A 85 -3.37 -5.84 6.38
C ARG A 85 -3.92 -4.73 5.48
N ILE A 86 -3.03 -3.96 4.85
CA ILE A 86 -3.40 -2.91 3.89
C ILE A 86 -4.13 -3.53 2.70
N ALA A 87 -3.59 -4.58 2.09
CA ALA A 87 -4.25 -5.28 0.98
C ALA A 87 -5.64 -5.80 1.37
N SER A 88 -5.79 -6.44 2.53
CA SER A 88 -7.10 -6.90 2.99
C SER A 88 -8.10 -5.77 3.26
N ALA A 89 -7.64 -4.59 3.68
CA ALA A 89 -8.50 -3.42 3.86
C ALA A 89 -8.90 -2.80 2.51
N LEU A 90 -7.98 -2.76 1.56
CA LEU A 90 -8.23 -2.33 0.18
C LEU A 90 -9.25 -3.24 -0.51
N ASP A 91 -9.10 -4.57 -0.41
CA ASP A 91 -10.07 -5.53 -0.97
C ASP A 91 -11.50 -5.23 -0.49
N LYS A 92 -11.66 -5.00 0.82
CA LYS A 92 -12.97 -4.64 1.42
C LYS A 92 -13.50 -3.32 0.87
N PHE A 93 -12.63 -2.33 0.70
CA PHE A 93 -12.99 -1.04 0.13
C PHE A 93 -13.43 -1.19 -1.34
N TYR A 94 -12.67 -1.91 -2.16
CA TYR A 94 -12.99 -2.12 -3.57
C TYR A 94 -14.26 -2.94 -3.76
N ASP A 95 -14.48 -3.98 -2.95
CA ASP A 95 -15.74 -4.73 -2.91
C ASP A 95 -16.93 -3.82 -2.57
N PHE A 96 -16.75 -2.89 -1.63
CA PHE A 96 -17.77 -1.91 -1.29
C PHE A 96 -18.03 -0.95 -2.46
N VAL A 97 -16.97 -0.39 -3.07
CA VAL A 97 -17.08 0.56 -4.19
C VAL A 97 -17.82 -0.10 -5.35
N LYS A 98 -17.38 -1.29 -5.78
CA LYS A 98 -18.01 -2.06 -6.85
C LYS A 98 -19.50 -2.33 -6.63
N LYS A 99 -19.91 -2.49 -5.37
CA LYS A 99 -21.28 -2.84 -5.02
C LYS A 99 -22.20 -1.64 -4.82
N TYR A 100 -21.66 -0.54 -4.31
CA TYR A 100 -22.48 0.56 -3.76
C TYR A 100 -22.15 1.93 -4.35
N VAL A 101 -21.06 2.09 -5.08
CA VAL A 101 -20.65 3.37 -5.64
C VAL A 101 -20.75 3.28 -7.16
N CYS A 102 -21.56 4.14 -7.75
CA CYS A 102 -21.60 4.28 -9.20
C CYS A 102 -20.57 5.34 -9.62
N VAL A 103 -19.52 4.93 -10.33
CA VAL A 103 -18.45 5.82 -10.81
C VAL A 103 -18.61 5.95 -12.32
N THR A 104 -19.29 7.00 -12.79
CA THR A 104 -19.77 7.06 -14.19
C THR A 104 -18.69 7.35 -15.24
N ASP A 105 -17.62 8.08 -14.88
CA ASP A 105 -16.56 8.50 -15.81
C ASP A 105 -15.14 8.09 -15.36
N GLY A 106 -15.02 7.50 -14.16
CA GLY A 106 -13.75 7.17 -13.51
C GLY A 106 -13.44 5.68 -13.38
N ASP A 107 -14.28 4.79 -13.92
CA ASP A 107 -14.11 3.33 -13.76
C ASP A 107 -12.74 2.84 -14.28
N ILE A 108 -12.32 3.29 -15.48
CA ILE A 108 -11.03 2.92 -16.07
C ILE A 108 -9.86 3.46 -15.23
N GLU A 109 -9.98 4.68 -14.71
CA GLU A 109 -8.95 5.29 -13.88
C GLU A 109 -8.85 4.58 -12.52
N LEU A 110 -9.99 4.21 -11.93
CA LEU A 110 -10.09 3.46 -10.70
C LEU A 110 -9.51 2.05 -10.85
N GLU A 111 -9.82 1.34 -11.93
CA GLU A 111 -9.24 0.02 -12.24
C GLU A 111 -7.72 0.10 -12.37
N LYS A 112 -7.21 1.13 -13.07
CA LYS A 112 -5.78 1.36 -13.21
C LYS A 112 -5.12 1.61 -11.84
N LEU A 113 -5.65 2.52 -11.04
CA LEU A 113 -5.12 2.83 -9.71
C LEU A 113 -5.17 1.61 -8.78
N THR A 114 -6.23 0.80 -8.88
CA THR A 114 -6.37 -0.45 -8.14
C THR A 114 -5.25 -1.42 -8.49
N SER A 115 -5.02 -1.67 -9.79
CA SER A 115 -3.94 -2.54 -10.26
C SER A 115 -2.54 -2.04 -9.84
N GLU A 116 -2.31 -0.73 -9.88
CA GLU A 116 -1.05 -0.13 -9.43
C GLU A 116 -0.85 -0.28 -7.91
N ILE A 117 -1.92 -0.09 -7.10
CA ILE A 117 -1.89 -0.29 -5.65
C ILE A 117 -1.67 -1.77 -5.31
N ASP A 118 -2.34 -2.69 -6.01
CA ASP A 118 -2.18 -4.13 -5.83
C ASP A 118 -0.73 -4.56 -6.12
N SER A 119 -0.16 -4.07 -7.21
CA SER A 119 1.25 -4.29 -7.55
C SER A 119 2.18 -3.80 -6.42
N ILE A 120 1.89 -2.64 -5.83
CA ILE A 120 2.68 -2.10 -4.73
C ILE A 120 2.57 -2.92 -3.44
N THR A 121 1.35 -3.28 -3.05
CA THR A 121 1.13 -4.06 -1.83
C THR A 121 1.73 -5.46 -1.95
N VAL A 122 1.62 -6.10 -3.11
CA VAL A 122 2.27 -7.39 -3.41
C VAL A 122 3.79 -7.25 -3.38
N GLY A 123 4.34 -6.19 -3.98
CA GLY A 123 5.78 -5.90 -3.94
C GLY A 123 6.32 -5.75 -2.52
N LEU A 124 5.60 -5.05 -1.64
CA LEU A 124 5.94 -4.95 -0.22
C LEU A 124 5.90 -6.31 0.49
N MET A 125 4.90 -7.16 0.20
CA MET A 125 4.82 -8.51 0.78
C MET A 125 6.00 -9.38 0.38
N TYR A 126 6.40 -9.36 -0.89
CA TYR A 126 7.57 -10.09 -1.38
C TYR A 126 8.87 -9.54 -0.81
N ALA A 127 9.04 -8.21 -0.76
CA ALA A 127 10.20 -7.60 -0.12
C ALA A 127 10.33 -8.05 1.35
N GLY A 128 9.21 -8.08 2.09
CA GLY A 128 9.18 -8.59 3.45
C GLY A 128 9.58 -10.08 3.56
N GLU A 129 9.14 -10.91 2.62
CA GLU A 129 9.51 -12.33 2.56
C GLU A 129 11.01 -12.53 2.29
N TYR A 130 11.57 -11.79 1.34
CA TYR A 130 13.00 -11.83 1.03
C TYR A 130 13.86 -11.38 2.22
N LEU A 131 13.47 -10.28 2.89
CA LEU A 131 14.13 -9.82 4.11
C LEU A 131 14.09 -10.87 5.23
N THR A 132 12.96 -11.56 5.39
CA THR A 132 12.79 -12.66 6.35
C THR A 132 13.75 -13.82 6.07
N ARG A 133 14.07 -14.06 4.80
CA ARG A 133 15.07 -15.05 4.36
C ARG A 133 16.51 -14.55 4.40
N GLY A 134 16.73 -13.26 4.71
CA GLY A 134 18.04 -12.64 4.69
C GLY A 134 18.52 -12.19 3.30
N ASP A 135 17.65 -12.26 2.29
CA ASP A 135 17.97 -11.84 0.92
C ASP A 135 17.69 -10.35 0.73
N LEU A 136 18.64 -9.52 1.16
CA LEU A 136 18.53 -8.07 1.05
C LEU A 136 18.48 -7.61 -0.41
N GLN A 137 19.23 -8.27 -1.31
CA GLN A 137 19.33 -7.86 -2.71
C GLN A 137 17.99 -8.05 -3.42
N ALA A 138 17.37 -9.23 -3.28
CA ALA A 138 16.06 -9.49 -3.87
C ALA A 138 14.97 -8.55 -3.32
N ALA A 139 15.04 -8.19 -2.03
CA ALA A 139 14.14 -7.21 -1.44
C ALA A 139 14.29 -5.81 -2.08
N LEU A 140 15.53 -5.35 -2.28
CA LEU A 140 15.81 -4.05 -2.91
C LEU A 140 15.38 -4.01 -4.38
N GLU A 141 15.61 -5.10 -5.12
CA GLU A 141 15.17 -5.25 -6.52
C GLU A 141 13.64 -5.19 -6.60
N THR A 142 12.95 -5.99 -5.77
CA THR A 142 11.48 -6.00 -5.70
C THR A 142 10.90 -4.62 -5.42
N LEU A 143 11.45 -3.88 -4.44
CA LEU A 143 10.99 -2.53 -4.12
C LEU A 143 11.23 -1.53 -5.26
N SER A 144 12.28 -1.75 -6.07
CA SER A 144 12.60 -0.90 -7.22
C SER A 144 11.64 -1.15 -8.38
N ASP A 145 11.36 -2.42 -8.67
CA ASP A 145 10.44 -2.82 -9.74
C ASP A 145 9.01 -2.37 -9.43
N THR A 146 8.64 -2.41 -8.15
CA THR A 146 7.35 -1.94 -7.65
C THR A 146 7.12 -0.44 -7.92
N GLN A 147 8.19 0.36 -7.99
CA GLN A 147 8.11 1.80 -8.23
C GLN A 147 8.00 2.13 -9.72
N ASN A 148 8.42 1.20 -10.59
CA ASN A 148 8.35 1.30 -12.04
C ASN A 148 7.70 0.03 -12.60
N PRO A 149 6.39 -0.20 -12.36
CA PRO A 149 5.73 -1.35 -12.94
C PRO A 149 5.90 -1.24 -14.46
N VAL A 150 6.67 -2.16 -15.04
CA VAL A 150 6.73 -2.30 -16.49
C VAL A 150 5.31 -2.64 -16.91
N LEU A 151 4.62 -1.65 -17.48
CA LEU A 151 3.33 -1.85 -18.11
C LEU A 151 3.60 -2.78 -19.30
N GLU A 152 3.47 -4.09 -19.11
CA GLU A 152 3.30 -4.99 -20.23
C GLU A 152 1.97 -4.60 -20.90
N SER A 153 2.14 -3.92 -22.03
CA SER A 153 1.12 -3.38 -22.94
C SER A 153 0.35 -4.47 -23.68
#